data_AF-A0A7S1Q5Q9-F1
#
_entry.id   AF-A0A7S1Q5Q9-F1
#
_cell.length_a   1.000
_cell.length_b   1.000
_cell.length_c   1.000
_cell.angle_alpha   90.00
_cell.angle_beta   90.00
_cell.angle_gamma   90.00
#
_symmetry.space_group_name_H-M   'P 1'
#
loop_
_entity.id
_entity.type
_entity.pdbx_description
1 polymer ?
#
loop_
_entity_poly.entity_id
_entity_poly.type
_entity_poly.pdbx_seq_one_letter_code
_entity_poly.pdbx_strand_id
1 'polypeptide(L)'
;RPSQIVLVPRDGSPLRCIDVDTHFCFHFANGFEADGEVVIDMVRASEFYLGEETAGEGKPVWITSDMDAIPTTELWRYKISLETGKWTKSCLCSRHVEFPSTSRVVSGKPHRFVYCGTAVREE
;
A
#
# COMPACT_ATOMS: atom_id res chain seq x y z
N ARG A 1 3.33 -13.77 9.32
CA ARG A 1 1.85 -13.87 9.48
C ARG A 1 1.23 -13.14 8.29
N PRO A 2 0.09 -13.59 7.76
CA PRO A 2 -0.60 -12.84 6.70
C PRO A 2 -0.93 -11.43 7.19
N SER A 3 -0.92 -10.46 6.27
CA SER A 3 -1.50 -9.14 6.54
C SER A 3 -3.02 -9.28 6.54
N GLN A 4 -3.72 -8.43 7.27
CA GLN A 4 -5.18 -8.47 7.34
C GLN A 4 -5.77 -7.13 6.91
N ILE A 5 -6.69 -7.17 5.94
CA ILE A 5 -7.52 -6.03 5.57
C ILE A 5 -8.80 -6.10 6.40
N VAL A 6 -9.06 -5.05 7.16
CA VAL A 6 -10.25 -4.93 8.00
C VAL A 6 -11.24 -3.99 7.32
N LEU A 7 -12.32 -4.57 6.78
CA LEU A 7 -13.43 -3.81 6.21
C LEU A 7 -14.39 -3.42 7.34
N VAL A 8 -14.48 -2.13 7.64
CA VAL A 8 -15.38 -1.58 8.66
C VAL A 8 -16.52 -0.84 7.97
N PRO A 9 -17.73 -1.41 7.92
CA PRO A 9 -18.90 -0.72 7.37
C PRO A 9 -19.20 0.57 8.13
N ARG A 10 -19.55 1.62 7.37
CA ARG A 10 -19.81 2.95 7.94
C ARG A 10 -21.21 3.11 8.54
N ASP A 11 -22.11 2.19 8.24
CA ASP A 11 -23.47 2.12 8.77
C ASP A 11 -23.53 1.43 10.14
N GLY A 12 -22.39 0.96 10.68
CA GLY A 12 -22.31 0.26 11.95
C GLY A 12 -22.59 -1.25 11.86
N SER A 13 -22.76 -1.79 10.66
CA SER A 13 -22.82 -3.25 10.48
C SER A 13 -21.48 -3.93 10.82
N PRO A 14 -21.46 -5.24 11.11
CA PRO A 14 -20.26 -5.92 11.59
C PRO A 14 -19.06 -5.81 10.64
N LEU A 15 -17.87 -5.62 11.21
CA LEU A 15 -16.62 -5.63 10.45
C LEU A 15 -16.33 -7.00 9.84
N ARG A 16 -15.50 -7.01 8.79
CA ARG A 16 -14.99 -8.23 8.17
C ARG A 16 -13.48 -8.17 8.07
N CYS A 17 -12.83 -9.25 8.48
CA CYS A 17 -11.40 -9.43 8.40
C CYS A 17 -11.06 -10.35 7.24
N ILE A 18 -10.22 -9.87 6.31
CA ILE A 18 -9.78 -10.63 5.13
C ILE A 18 -8.28 -10.80 5.22
N ASP A 19 -7.82 -12.05 5.34
CA ASP A 19 -6.40 -12.37 5.29
C ASP A 19 -5.90 -12.25 3.84
N VAL A 20 -4.81 -11.51 3.68
CA VAL A 20 -4.13 -11.28 2.42
C VAL A 20 -2.66 -11.68 2.49
N ASP A 21 -1.96 -11.64 1.37
CA ASP A 21 -0.53 -11.95 1.36
C ASP A 21 0.25 -10.98 2.27
N THR A 22 1.29 -11.49 2.92
CA THR A 22 2.16 -10.70 3.79
C THR A 22 2.82 -9.58 3.01
N HIS A 23 2.64 -8.34 3.48
CA HIS A 23 3.31 -7.15 2.95
C HIS A 23 3.25 -6.03 4.01
N PHE A 24 4.10 -5.02 3.82
CA PHE A 24 4.01 -3.77 4.57
C PHE A 24 3.37 -2.68 3.70
N CYS A 25 2.48 -1.87 4.25
CA CYS A 25 1.81 -0.76 3.55
C CYS A 25 1.87 0.50 4.41
N PHE A 26 2.51 1.56 3.90
CA PHE A 26 2.46 2.89 4.53
C PHE A 26 1.26 3.71 4.04
N HIS A 27 1.03 3.72 2.72
CA HIS A 27 0.15 4.70 2.11
C HIS A 27 -0.89 4.08 1.18
N PHE A 28 -2.15 4.45 1.39
CA PHE A 28 -3.23 4.17 0.45
C PHE A 28 -3.33 5.30 -0.57
N ALA A 29 -3.45 4.93 -1.85
CA ALA A 29 -3.72 5.87 -2.92
C ALA A 29 -5.21 6.24 -2.98
N ASN A 30 -6.08 5.23 -2.93
CA ASN A 30 -7.53 5.36 -2.91
C ASN A 30 -8.19 4.01 -2.56
N GLY A 31 -9.48 4.03 -2.22
CA GLY A 31 -10.31 2.84 -2.12
C GLY A 31 -11.73 3.14 -2.58
N PHE A 32 -12.39 2.21 -3.26
CA PHE A 32 -13.75 2.40 -3.79
C PHE A 32 -14.46 1.07 -4.01
N GLU A 33 -15.79 1.12 -4.13
CA GLU A 33 -16.60 -0.04 -4.51
C GLU A 33 -16.89 -0.03 -6.01
N ALA A 34 -16.80 -1.19 -6.66
CA ALA A 34 -17.18 -1.39 -8.04
C ALA A 34 -17.57 -2.87 -8.26
N ASP A 35 -18.68 -3.12 -8.95
CA ASP A 35 -19.11 -4.46 -9.36
C ASP A 35 -19.17 -5.50 -8.22
N GLY A 36 -19.57 -5.08 -7.02
CA GLY A 36 -19.62 -5.95 -5.84
C GLY A 36 -18.24 -6.26 -5.21
N GLU A 37 -17.19 -5.56 -5.63
CA GLU A 37 -15.85 -5.63 -5.05
C GLU A 37 -15.48 -4.34 -4.33
N VAL A 38 -14.69 -4.45 -3.25
CA VAL A 38 -13.89 -3.33 -2.73
C VAL A 38 -12.55 -3.35 -3.45
N VAL A 39 -12.23 -2.25 -4.10
CA VAL A 39 -10.95 -1.99 -4.76
C VAL A 39 -10.11 -1.11 -3.86
N ILE A 40 -8.85 -1.50 -3.60
CA ILE A 40 -7.91 -0.77 -2.75
C ILE A 40 -6.61 -0.62 -3.51
N ASP A 41 -6.21 0.62 -3.75
CA ASP A 41 -4.90 0.95 -4.32
C ASP A 41 -3.98 1.42 -3.22
N MET A 42 -2.81 0.79 -3.10
CA MET A 42 -1.86 1.04 -2.02
C MET A 42 -0.41 0.94 -2.49
N VAL A 43 0.45 1.69 -1.84
CA VAL A 43 1.90 1.54 -1.94
C VAL A 43 2.34 0.53 -0.89
N ARG A 44 2.96 -0.55 -1.34
CA ARG A 44 3.42 -1.64 -0.48
C ARG A 44 4.88 -2.00 -0.71
N ALA A 45 5.50 -2.58 0.32
CA ALA A 45 6.81 -3.22 0.27
C ALA A 45 6.69 -4.70 0.67
N SER A 46 7.64 -5.52 0.23
CA SER A 46 7.74 -6.93 0.63
C SER A 46 7.98 -7.09 2.14
N GLU A 47 8.67 -6.13 2.74
CA GLU A 47 9.02 -6.11 4.15
C GLU A 47 9.14 -4.69 4.69
N PHE A 48 9.24 -4.57 6.01
CA PHE A 48 9.39 -3.31 6.70
C PHE A 48 10.86 -3.01 6.96
N TYR A 49 11.29 -1.78 6.70
CA TYR A 49 12.65 -1.31 6.94
C TYR A 49 12.61 0.10 7.55
N LEU A 50 13.27 0.29 8.70
CA LEU A 50 13.41 1.60 9.37
C LEU A 50 14.88 2.05 9.51
N GLY A 51 15.78 1.46 8.74
CA GLY A 51 17.22 1.61 8.92
C GLY A 51 17.81 0.51 9.79
N GLU A 52 19.14 0.51 9.90
CA GLU A 52 19.86 -0.37 10.80
C GLU A 52 19.65 0.02 12.27
N GLU A 53 19.65 -0.96 13.18
CA GLU A 53 19.64 -0.74 14.64
C GLU A 53 20.88 0.05 15.13
N THR A 54 21.85 0.32 14.24
CA THR A 54 23.08 1.11 14.50
C THR A 54 22.84 2.62 14.64
N ALA A 55 21.58 3.06 14.73
CA ALA A 55 21.19 4.39 15.24
C ALA A 55 21.79 4.72 16.64
N GLY A 56 22.52 3.80 17.26
CA GLY A 56 23.33 3.99 18.47
C GLY A 56 24.47 5.02 18.36
N GLU A 57 24.84 5.52 17.17
CA GLU A 57 25.83 6.61 17.04
C GLU A 57 25.25 8.03 17.13
N GLY A 58 23.93 8.18 17.33
CA GLY A 58 23.27 9.49 17.39
C GLY A 58 23.23 10.25 16.06
N LYS A 59 23.60 9.58 14.96
CA LYS A 59 23.49 10.12 13.60
C LYS A 59 22.08 9.89 13.06
N PRO A 60 21.53 10.82 12.27
CA PRO A 60 20.25 10.63 11.62
C PRO A 60 20.24 9.43 10.66
N VAL A 61 19.10 8.74 10.59
CA VAL A 61 18.90 7.54 9.76
C VAL A 61 19.20 7.77 8.27
N TRP A 62 18.96 8.97 7.74
CA TRP A 62 19.28 9.29 6.34
C TRP A 62 20.78 9.43 6.06
N ILE A 63 21.63 9.47 7.10
CA ILE A 63 23.08 9.45 6.97
C ILE A 63 23.62 8.02 7.07
N THR A 64 22.95 7.17 7.86
CA THR A 64 23.44 5.82 8.19
C THR A 64 22.76 4.70 7.41
N SER A 65 21.65 4.98 6.73
CA SER A 65 20.90 3.94 5.99
C SER A 65 21.65 3.52 4.74
N ASP A 66 21.77 2.21 4.55
CA ASP A 66 22.06 1.63 3.25
C ASP A 66 20.80 1.73 2.38
N MET A 67 20.86 2.59 1.36
CA MET A 67 19.74 2.82 0.45
C MET A 67 19.41 1.58 -0.40
N ASP A 68 20.39 0.70 -0.62
CA ASP A 68 20.18 -0.52 -1.39
C ASP A 68 19.41 -1.57 -0.59
N ALA A 69 19.58 -1.58 0.73
CA ALA A 69 18.86 -2.42 1.67
C ALA A 69 17.39 -2.00 1.88
N ILE A 70 17.02 -0.78 1.52
CA ILE A 70 15.62 -0.32 1.61
C ILE A 70 14.79 -1.11 0.58
N PRO A 71 13.68 -1.77 0.96
CA PRO A 71 12.83 -2.47 -0.01
C PRO A 71 12.21 -1.52 -1.03
N THR A 72 12.03 -1.99 -2.26
CA THR A 72 11.25 -1.25 -3.26
C THR A 72 9.79 -1.18 -2.85
N THR A 73 9.22 0.02 -2.87
CA THR A 73 7.80 0.27 -2.69
C THR A 73 7.11 0.37 -4.04
N GLU A 74 6.05 -0.40 -4.25
CA GLU A 74 5.34 -0.50 -5.53
C GLU A 74 3.86 -0.14 -5.35
N LEU A 75 3.21 0.33 -6.41
CA LEU A 75 1.76 0.58 -6.41
C LEU A 75 1.01 -0.69 -6.81
N TRP A 76 0.16 -1.18 -5.92
CA TRP A 76 -0.65 -2.39 -6.12
C TRP A 76 -2.13 -2.11 -5.95
N ARG A 77 -2.95 -2.85 -6.72
CA ARG A 77 -4.40 -2.89 -6.60
C ARG A 77 -4.84 -4.22 -6.02
N TYR A 78 -5.64 -4.14 -4.97
CA TYR A 78 -6.36 -5.27 -4.38
C TYR A 78 -7.82 -5.17 -4.75
N LYS A 79 -8.43 -6.30 -5.06
CA LYS A 79 -9.87 -6.42 -5.30
C LYS A 79 -10.42 -7.49 -4.38
N ILE A 80 -11.43 -7.16 -3.58
CA ILE A 80 -12.01 -8.04 -2.58
C ILE A 80 -13.50 -8.16 -2.85
N SER A 81 -13.98 -9.37 -3.13
CA SER A 81 -15.41 -9.65 -3.28
C SER A 81 -16.14 -9.38 -1.97
N LEU A 82 -17.15 -8.50 -2.00
CA LEU A 82 -18.01 -8.22 -0.85
C LEU A 82 -18.93 -9.39 -0.52
N GLU A 83 -19.19 -10.31 -1.45
CA GLU A 83 -20.01 -11.49 -1.18
C GLU A 83 -19.19 -12.61 -0.53
N THR A 84 -18.03 -12.93 -1.11
CA THR A 84 -17.29 -14.15 -0.78
C THR A 84 -16.05 -13.92 0.07
N GLY A 85 -15.58 -12.67 0.19
CA GLY A 85 -14.29 -12.34 0.81
C GLY A 85 -13.06 -12.80 0.02
N LYS A 86 -13.25 -13.47 -1.13
CA LYS A 86 -12.14 -13.81 -2.04
C LYS A 86 -11.52 -12.54 -2.60
N TRP A 87 -10.21 -12.57 -2.78
CA TRP A 87 -9.47 -11.40 -3.26
C TRP A 87 -8.45 -11.76 -4.33
N THR A 88 -8.08 -10.75 -5.11
CA THR A 88 -7.00 -10.79 -6.11
C THR A 88 -6.14 -9.54 -5.99
N LYS A 89 -4.93 -9.58 -6.55
CA LYS A 89 -4.04 -8.41 -6.63
C LYS A 89 -3.40 -8.27 -8.00
N SER A 90 -3.07 -7.03 -8.37
CA SER A 90 -2.28 -6.71 -9.56
C SER A 90 -1.33 -5.56 -9.28
N CYS A 91 -0.08 -5.67 -9.75
CA CYS A 91 0.85 -4.54 -9.73
C CYS A 91 0.42 -3.50 -10.77
N LEU A 92 0.23 -2.25 -10.35
CA LEU A 92 -0.09 -1.13 -11.23
C LEU A 92 1.17 -0.38 -11.67
N CYS A 93 2.19 -0.33 -10.82
CA CYS A 93 3.48 0.27 -11.11
C CYS A 93 4.57 -0.42 -10.27
N SER A 94 5.53 -1.05 -10.94
CA SER A 94 6.67 -1.75 -10.32
C SER A 94 7.88 -0.85 -10.09
N ARG A 95 7.79 0.45 -10.40
CA ARG A 95 8.84 1.43 -10.04
C ARG A 95 8.78 1.71 -8.54
N HIS A 96 9.91 2.11 -7.96
CA HIS A 96 9.93 2.66 -6.61
C HIS A 96 9.07 3.93 -6.57
N VAL A 97 7.96 3.87 -5.85
CA VAL A 97 6.99 4.96 -5.72
C VAL A 97 6.57 5.16 -4.26
N GLU A 98 6.38 6.40 -3.88
CA GLU A 98 5.89 6.78 -2.55
C GLU A 98 4.98 8.02 -2.62
N PHE A 99 4.28 8.28 -1.51
CA PHE A 99 3.35 9.39 -1.33
C PHE A 99 2.29 9.46 -2.44
N PRO A 100 1.48 8.41 -2.63
CA PRO A 100 0.46 8.39 -3.66
C PRO A 100 -0.61 9.44 -3.39
N SER A 101 -1.09 10.07 -4.46
CA SER A 101 -2.17 11.04 -4.41
C SER A 101 -3.13 10.86 -5.58
N THR A 102 -4.41 11.09 -5.33
CA THR A 102 -5.46 11.12 -6.34
C THR A 102 -6.19 12.46 -6.27
N SER A 103 -6.92 12.82 -7.34
CA SER A 103 -7.76 14.01 -7.30
C SER A 103 -8.83 13.88 -6.22
N ARG A 104 -9.03 14.91 -5.41
CA ARG A 104 -10.01 14.89 -4.30
C ARG A 104 -11.42 14.56 -4.77
N VAL A 105 -11.78 14.91 -6.01
CA VAL A 105 -13.13 14.66 -6.57
C VAL A 105 -13.43 13.17 -6.78
N VAL A 106 -12.39 12.33 -6.85
CA VAL A 106 -12.49 10.87 -7.01
C VAL A 106 -12.08 10.10 -5.75
N SER A 107 -11.87 10.78 -4.62
CA SER A 107 -11.64 10.12 -3.34
C SER A 107 -12.84 9.23 -3.00
N GLY A 108 -12.62 7.95 -2.75
CA GLY A 108 -13.71 7.00 -2.51
C GLY A 108 -14.44 6.48 -3.75
N LYS A 109 -13.99 6.87 -4.96
CA LYS A 109 -14.67 6.58 -6.24
C LYS A 109 -13.72 5.96 -7.27
N PRO A 110 -14.25 5.31 -8.33
CA PRO A 110 -13.44 4.86 -9.46
C PRO A 110 -12.59 6.01 -10.02
N HIS A 111 -11.33 5.71 -10.30
CA HIS A 111 -10.35 6.70 -10.77
C HIS A 111 -9.40 6.09 -11.79
N ARG A 112 -8.74 6.97 -12.57
CA ARG A 112 -7.81 6.60 -13.63
C ARG A 112 -6.35 6.93 -13.33
N PHE A 113 -6.10 7.97 -12.52
CA PHE A 113 -4.76 8.51 -12.31
C PHE A 113 -4.40 8.51 -10.82
N VAL A 114 -3.20 8.03 -10.53
CA VAL A 114 -2.50 8.15 -9.24
C VAL A 114 -1.18 8.86 -9.54
N TYR A 115 -0.86 9.88 -8.75
CA TYR A 115 0.40 10.63 -8.82
C TYR A 115 1.27 10.21 -7.64
N CYS A 116 2.54 9.89 -7.89
CA CYS A 116 3.47 9.48 -6.84
C CYS A 116 4.81 10.22 -6.99
N GLY A 117 5.50 10.41 -5.87
CA GLY A 117 6.95 10.59 -5.89
C GLY A 117 7.63 9.29 -6.32
N THR A 118 8.76 9.39 -7.01
CA THR A 118 9.50 8.21 -7.47
C THR A 118 11.00 8.45 -7.33
N ALA A 119 11.74 7.37 -7.09
CA ALA A 119 13.19 7.35 -7.17
C ALA A 119 13.62 6.51 -8.37
N VAL A 120 14.80 6.82 -8.90
CA VAL A 120 15.50 5.95 -9.84
C VAL A 120 16.66 5.35 -9.06
N ARG A 121 16.79 4.02 -9.08
CA ARG A 121 18.06 3.39 -8.70
C ARG A 121 18.94 3.42 -9.94
N GLU A 122 20.15 3.94 -9.81
CA GLU A 122 21.16 3.76 -10.86
C GLU A 122 21.52 2.26 -10.89
N GLU A 123 21.56 1.67 -12.08
CA GLU A 123 21.94 0.27 -12.31
C GLU A 123 23.45 0.05 -12.17
#